data_AF-A0A6P6L4Y5-F1
#
_entry.id   AF-A0A6P6L4Y5-F1
#
_cell.length_a   1.000
_cell.length_b   1.000
_cell.length_c   1.000
_cell.angle_alpha   90.00
_cell.angle_beta   90.00
_cell.angle_gamma   90.00
#
_symmetry.space_group_name_H-M   'P 1'
#
loop_
_entity.id
_entity.type
_entity.pdbx_description
1 polymer ?
#
loop_
_entity_poly.entity_id
_entity_poly.type
_entity_poly.pdbx_seq_one_letter_code
_entity_poly.pdbx_strand_id
1 'polypeptide(L)'
;MNVNARLRELYPDSEELFDIVLMTNNHAQVGVRLINSINYYDLTIERFCMTGGESPIGYLKAYMTNLYLSKDSKKVQEAIEEGIAAATMFPCDSENELSDTQLRVAFDGDAVLFSDESEIIVKKHGLDTFFRHEKEFENKPLAQGPLKCFLETLGKLQRKFYTKNQRISCPIRTYLVTARSAASAGARVLKTLRSWGLEVDEALFLAGAPKGPLLQKIKPHIFFDDQMFHIEGAQELGTIAAHVPYGIGQKYHKGKHIDTSDTEKNEKI
;
A
#
# COMPACT_ATOMS: atom_id res chain seq x y z
N MET A 1 4.48 -7.76 21.25
CA MET A 1 4.68 -9.11 20.66
C MET A 1 4.33 -9.02 19.19
N ASN A 2 5.28 -9.24 18.28
CA ASN A 2 5.07 -9.04 16.84
C ASN A 2 4.22 -10.16 16.21
N VAL A 3 3.73 -9.94 14.99
CA VAL A 3 2.89 -10.91 14.26
C VAL A 3 3.60 -12.26 14.11
N ASN A 4 4.90 -12.24 13.80
CA ASN A 4 5.71 -13.46 13.62
C ASN A 4 5.83 -14.30 14.89
N ALA A 5 6.01 -13.68 16.06
CA ALA A 5 6.05 -14.38 17.34
C ALA A 5 4.75 -15.14 17.58
N ARG A 6 3.60 -14.49 17.34
CA ARG A 6 2.29 -15.15 17.47
C ARG A 6 2.05 -16.25 16.43
N LEU A 7 2.56 -16.08 15.21
CA LEU A 7 2.51 -17.14 14.20
C LEU A 7 3.34 -18.35 14.66
N ARG A 8 4.56 -18.14 15.19
CA ARG A 8 5.43 -19.21 15.69
C ARG A 8 4.84 -19.93 16.90
N GLU A 9 4.14 -19.22 17.80
CA GLU A 9 3.44 -19.86 18.93
C GLU A 9 2.34 -20.83 18.46
N LEU A 10 1.60 -20.46 17.42
CA LEU A 10 0.49 -21.28 16.90
C LEU A 10 0.95 -22.36 15.92
N TYR A 11 2.05 -22.09 15.21
CA TYR A 11 2.62 -22.92 14.15
C TYR A 11 4.16 -22.89 14.23
N PRO A 12 4.77 -23.64 15.17
CA PRO A 12 6.21 -23.62 15.39
C PRO A 12 7.05 -23.99 14.15
N ASP A 13 6.55 -24.90 13.33
CA ASP A 13 7.23 -25.41 12.14
C ASP A 13 6.89 -24.62 10.86
N SER A 14 6.07 -23.57 10.94
CA SER A 14 5.64 -22.81 9.76
C SER A 14 6.70 -21.80 9.32
N GLU A 15 7.17 -21.95 8.08
CA GLU A 15 8.06 -20.97 7.45
C GLU A 15 7.32 -19.76 6.85
N GLU A 16 6.00 -19.80 6.72
CA GLU A 16 5.24 -18.65 6.20
C GLU A 16 5.07 -17.57 7.27
N LEU A 17 6.09 -16.71 7.38
CA LEU A 17 6.19 -15.56 8.27
C LEU A 17 6.37 -14.28 7.44
N PHE A 18 6.26 -13.12 8.09
CA PHE A 18 6.72 -11.87 7.48
C PHE A 18 8.24 -11.90 7.40
N ASP A 19 8.78 -11.85 6.18
CA ASP A 19 10.21 -11.69 5.90
C ASP A 19 10.43 -10.29 5.31
N ILE A 20 11.42 -9.58 5.83
CA ILE A 20 11.78 -8.23 5.38
C ILE A 20 13.16 -8.32 4.75
N VAL A 21 13.21 -8.05 3.44
CA VAL A 21 14.47 -8.01 2.68
C VAL A 21 14.81 -6.55 2.37
N LEU A 22 15.95 -6.08 2.88
CA LEU A 22 16.45 -4.76 2.54
C LEU A 22 17.13 -4.78 1.17
N MET A 23 16.59 -4.06 0.19
CA MET A 23 17.23 -3.93 -1.12
C MET A 23 17.91 -2.57 -1.30
N THR A 24 19.14 -2.58 -1.80
CA THR A 24 19.88 -1.36 -2.12
C THR A 24 20.59 -1.48 -3.47
N ASN A 25 20.60 -0.37 -4.21
CA ASN A 25 21.41 -0.25 -5.43
C ASN A 25 22.88 0.08 -5.13
N ASN A 26 23.24 0.27 -3.86
CA ASN A 26 24.60 0.62 -3.48
C ASN A 26 25.56 -0.56 -3.67
N HIS A 27 26.83 -0.23 -3.88
CA HIS A 27 27.90 -1.21 -3.93
C HIS A 27 28.12 -1.87 -2.55
N ALA A 28 28.58 -3.12 -2.55
CA ALA A 28 28.76 -3.94 -1.35
C ALA A 28 29.62 -3.29 -0.25
N GLN A 29 30.51 -2.37 -0.64
CA GLN A 29 31.36 -1.60 0.27
C GLN A 29 30.57 -0.75 1.28
N VAL A 30 29.33 -0.37 0.96
CA VAL A 30 28.44 0.39 1.88
C VAL A 30 27.66 -0.55 2.81
N GLY A 31 27.75 -1.87 2.62
CA GLY A 31 26.96 -2.87 3.33
C GLY A 31 27.17 -2.85 4.85
N VAL A 32 28.41 -2.63 5.30
CA VAL A 32 28.73 -2.53 6.73
C VAL A 32 27.97 -1.39 7.42
N ARG A 33 27.78 -0.26 6.73
CA ARG A 33 27.02 0.87 7.28
C ARG A 33 25.55 0.49 7.48
N LEU A 34 24.96 -0.23 6.53
CA LEU A 34 23.58 -0.70 6.64
C LEU A 34 23.42 -1.71 7.78
N ILE A 35 24.35 -2.66 7.90
CA ILE A 35 24.37 -3.64 9.00
C ILE A 35 24.49 -2.93 10.35
N ASN A 36 25.37 -1.94 10.45
CA ASN A 36 25.52 -1.16 11.68
C ASN A 36 24.23 -0.42 12.03
N SER A 37 23.50 0.13 11.03
CA SER A 37 22.20 0.75 11.27
C SER A 37 21.15 -0.26 11.71
N ILE A 38 21.07 -1.44 11.08
CA ILE A 38 20.16 -2.52 11.46
C ILE A 38 20.40 -2.92 12.93
N ASN A 39 21.65 -3.14 13.31
CA ASN A 39 22.01 -3.51 14.68
C ASN A 39 21.79 -2.37 15.69
N TYR A 40 22.09 -1.12 15.30
CA TYR A 40 21.93 0.04 16.18
C TYR A 40 20.46 0.30 16.53
N TYR A 41 19.56 0.12 15.57
CA TYR A 41 18.11 0.29 15.76
C TYR A 41 17.39 -1.00 16.16
N ASP A 42 18.12 -2.09 16.43
CA ASP A 42 17.58 -3.41 16.77
C ASP A 42 16.50 -3.92 15.78
N LEU A 43 16.75 -3.70 14.49
CA LEU A 43 15.83 -4.11 13.43
C LEU A 43 16.00 -5.60 13.14
N THR A 44 14.90 -6.35 13.13
CA THR A 44 14.88 -7.77 12.78
C THR A 44 14.93 -7.98 11.26
N ILE A 45 16.02 -7.53 10.62
CA ILE A 45 16.27 -7.66 9.18
C ILE A 45 17.52 -8.52 8.99
N GLU A 46 17.31 -9.76 8.59
CA GLU A 46 18.40 -10.73 8.39
C GLU A 46 18.87 -10.82 6.93
N ARG A 47 18.03 -10.34 6.00
CA ARG A 47 18.25 -10.47 4.56
C ARG A 47 18.42 -9.11 3.92
N PHE A 48 19.48 -8.95 3.15
CA PHE A 48 19.65 -7.78 2.30
C PHE A 48 20.24 -8.17 0.95
N CYS A 49 19.89 -7.40 -0.08
CA CYS A 49 20.37 -7.56 -1.45
C CYS A 49 21.01 -6.24 -1.91
N MET A 50 22.22 -6.34 -2.46
CA MET A 50 22.98 -5.20 -2.96
C MET A 50 23.24 -5.41 -4.46
N THR A 51 22.62 -4.60 -5.31
CA THR A 51 22.65 -4.83 -6.76
C THR A 51 23.78 -4.09 -7.47
N GLY A 52 24.61 -3.31 -6.76
CA GLY A 52 25.80 -2.67 -7.33
C GLY A 52 25.53 -1.68 -8.47
N GLY A 53 24.31 -1.14 -8.55
CA GLY A 53 23.87 -0.21 -9.58
C GLY A 53 22.73 -0.74 -10.44
N GLU A 54 22.57 -2.06 -10.53
CA GLU A 54 21.53 -2.71 -11.33
C GLU A 54 20.13 -2.53 -10.74
N SER A 55 19.10 -2.66 -11.58
CA SER A 55 17.71 -2.56 -11.14
C SER A 55 17.33 -3.73 -10.20
N PRO A 56 16.69 -3.47 -9.05
CA PRO A 56 16.32 -4.52 -8.10
C PRO A 56 15.13 -5.37 -8.57
N ILE A 57 14.41 -4.96 -9.63
CA ILE A 57 13.13 -5.55 -10.02
C ILE A 57 13.23 -7.04 -10.37
N GLY A 58 14.29 -7.45 -11.07
CA GLY A 58 14.52 -8.87 -11.36
C GLY A 58 14.70 -9.71 -10.10
N TYR A 59 15.36 -9.16 -9.08
CA TYR A 59 15.52 -9.81 -7.78
C TYR A 59 14.19 -9.87 -7.02
N LEU A 60 13.37 -8.82 -7.04
CA LEU A 60 12.05 -8.84 -6.37
C LEU A 60 11.19 -10.03 -6.84
N LYS A 61 11.23 -10.35 -8.14
CA LYS A 61 10.56 -11.56 -8.66
C LYS A 61 11.16 -12.85 -8.10
N ALA A 62 12.49 -12.95 -8.05
CA ALA A 62 13.18 -14.12 -7.52
C ALA A 62 12.91 -14.34 -6.02
N TYR A 63 12.73 -13.26 -5.26
CA TYR A 63 12.33 -13.29 -3.86
C TYR A 63 10.82 -13.53 -3.66
N MET A 64 10.03 -13.66 -4.73
CA MET A 64 8.57 -13.77 -4.67
C MET A 64 7.94 -12.65 -3.84
N THR A 65 8.44 -11.42 -4.00
CA THR A 65 8.05 -10.27 -3.18
C THR A 65 6.55 -9.99 -3.25
N ASN A 66 5.88 -9.99 -2.09
CA ASN A 66 4.46 -9.64 -1.99
C ASN A 66 4.18 -8.14 -1.90
N LEU A 67 5.16 -7.33 -1.47
CA LEU A 67 5.08 -5.88 -1.42
C LEU A 67 6.48 -5.26 -1.54
N TYR A 68 6.65 -4.33 -2.48
CA TYR A 68 7.86 -3.52 -2.63
C TYR A 68 7.62 -2.06 -2.24
N LEU A 69 8.40 -1.56 -1.28
CA LEU A 69 8.33 -0.17 -0.84
C LEU A 69 9.65 0.53 -1.14
N SER A 70 9.58 1.73 -1.74
CA SER A 70 10.76 2.50 -2.11
C SER A 70 10.48 3.99 -2.11
N LYS A 71 11.50 4.82 -1.91
CA LYS A 71 11.41 6.27 -2.13
C LYS A 71 11.53 6.65 -3.60
N ASP A 72 11.97 5.72 -4.46
CA ASP A 72 12.15 5.94 -5.89
C ASP A 72 10.89 5.53 -6.66
N SER A 73 10.10 6.52 -7.07
CA SER A 73 8.82 6.30 -7.77
C SER A 73 8.98 5.61 -9.13
N LYS A 74 10.12 5.78 -9.81
CA LYS A 74 10.37 5.12 -11.10
C LYS A 74 10.50 3.61 -10.91
N LYS A 75 11.26 3.19 -9.90
CA LYS A 75 11.39 1.76 -9.56
C LYS A 75 10.07 1.16 -9.08
N VAL A 76 9.27 1.93 -8.33
CA VAL A 76 7.93 1.48 -7.90
C VAL A 76 7.04 1.24 -9.12
N GLN A 77 7.06 2.15 -10.09
CA GLN A 77 6.31 1.99 -11.33
C GLN A 77 6.78 0.75 -12.12
N GLU A 78 8.10 0.56 -12.29
CA GLU A 78 8.67 -0.63 -12.93
C GLU A 78 8.21 -1.92 -12.22
N ALA A 79 8.19 -1.94 -10.88
CA ALA A 79 7.71 -3.09 -10.12
C ALA A 79 6.22 -3.40 -10.39
N ILE A 80 5.36 -2.37 -10.45
CA ILE A 80 3.94 -2.53 -10.74
C ILE A 80 3.72 -3.06 -12.15
N GLU A 81 4.45 -2.54 -13.14
CA GLU A 81 4.41 -2.99 -14.54
C GLU A 81 4.81 -4.47 -14.67
N GLU A 82 5.73 -4.92 -13.81
CA GLU A 82 6.19 -6.30 -13.72
C GLU A 82 5.29 -7.20 -12.84
N GLY A 83 4.15 -6.70 -12.37
CA GLY A 83 3.14 -7.45 -11.61
C GLY A 83 3.43 -7.59 -10.12
N ILE A 84 4.37 -6.82 -9.58
CA ILE A 84 4.69 -6.79 -8.14
C ILE A 84 3.91 -5.65 -7.50
N ALA A 85 3.18 -5.93 -6.42
CA ALA A 85 2.55 -4.87 -5.63
C ALA A 85 3.63 -3.94 -5.06
N ALA A 86 3.53 -2.65 -5.38
CA ALA A 86 4.51 -1.68 -4.92
C ALA A 86 3.91 -0.32 -4.62
N ALA A 87 4.59 0.44 -3.76
CA ALA A 87 4.20 1.81 -3.44
C ALA A 87 5.42 2.69 -3.11
N THR A 88 5.29 3.97 -3.42
CA THR A 88 6.28 5.01 -3.15
C THR A 88 6.09 5.52 -1.73
N MET A 89 7.14 5.43 -0.91
CA MET A 89 7.16 5.92 0.46
C MET A 89 7.71 7.35 0.52
N PHE A 90 7.11 8.16 1.38
CA PHE A 90 7.55 9.52 1.65
C PHE A 90 8.09 9.63 3.07
N PRO A 91 9.06 10.53 3.32
CA PRO A 91 9.42 10.86 4.69
C PRO A 91 8.19 11.38 5.43
N CYS A 92 7.96 10.87 6.63
CA CYS A 92 6.87 11.28 7.50
C CYS A 92 7.42 11.36 8.92
N ASP A 93 7.46 12.58 9.45
CA ASP A 93 7.78 12.82 10.85
C ASP A 93 6.48 12.63 11.65
N SER A 94 6.15 11.37 11.89
CA SER A 94 4.96 10.97 12.63
C SER A 94 5.30 10.81 14.10
N GLU A 95 4.74 11.66 14.95
CA GLU A 95 4.72 11.47 16.41
C GLU A 95 3.57 10.56 16.87
N ASN A 96 2.79 9.99 15.95
CA ASN A 96 1.65 9.16 16.29
C ASN A 96 2.10 7.81 16.87
N GLU A 97 1.70 7.55 18.12
CA GLU A 97 1.82 6.21 18.72
C GLU A 97 0.98 5.20 17.93
N LEU A 98 1.67 4.28 17.27
CA LEU A 98 1.09 3.13 16.57
C LEU A 98 0.79 2.00 17.55
N SER A 99 0.00 1.01 17.10
CA SER A 99 -0.35 -0.14 17.93
C SER A 99 0.76 -1.19 17.97
N ASP A 100 1.32 -1.46 19.15
CA ASP A 100 2.35 -2.50 19.34
C ASP A 100 1.82 -3.95 19.29
N THR A 101 0.49 -4.10 19.21
CA THR A 101 -0.18 -5.41 19.27
C THR A 101 -0.83 -5.82 17.96
N GLN A 102 -1.01 -4.88 17.03
CA GLN A 102 -1.72 -5.10 15.78
C GLN A 102 -1.02 -4.39 14.62
N LEU A 103 -0.66 -5.13 13.58
CA LEU A 103 -0.34 -4.58 12.27
C LEU A 103 -1.63 -4.12 11.58
N ARG A 104 -1.77 -2.81 11.41
CA ARG A 104 -2.93 -2.18 10.75
C ARG A 104 -2.54 -1.70 9.36
N VAL A 105 -3.20 -2.22 8.33
CA VAL A 105 -2.91 -1.89 6.93
C VAL A 105 -4.18 -1.33 6.29
N ALA A 106 -4.11 -0.10 5.81
CA ALA A 106 -5.25 0.57 5.16
C ALA A 106 -5.02 0.72 3.65
N PHE A 107 -6.07 0.51 2.88
CA PHE A 107 -6.05 0.56 1.42
C PHE A 107 -7.15 1.47 0.90
N ASP A 108 -6.86 2.26 -0.11
CA ASP A 108 -7.91 2.74 -0.99
C ASP A 108 -8.49 1.61 -1.85
N GLY A 109 -9.69 1.84 -2.38
CA GLY A 109 -10.35 0.93 -3.29
C GLY A 109 -9.82 1.03 -4.71
N ASP A 110 -10.31 2.05 -5.44
CA ASP A 110 -10.03 2.20 -6.87
C ASP A 110 -8.55 2.52 -7.12
N ALA A 111 -8.02 2.04 -8.24
CA ALA A 111 -6.60 2.14 -8.61
C ALA A 111 -5.57 1.58 -7.58
N VAL A 112 -6.02 0.94 -6.51
CA VAL A 112 -5.18 0.28 -5.49
C VAL A 112 -5.53 -1.20 -5.36
N LEU A 113 -6.71 -1.52 -4.83
CA LEU A 113 -7.22 -2.90 -4.75
C LEU A 113 -7.98 -3.29 -6.00
N PHE A 114 -8.71 -2.34 -6.59
CA PHE A 114 -9.45 -2.49 -7.83
C PHE A 114 -8.76 -1.72 -8.96
N SER A 115 -9.09 -2.05 -10.20
CA SER A 115 -8.63 -1.29 -11.37
C SER A 115 -9.19 0.14 -11.39
N ASP A 116 -8.66 0.99 -12.26
CA ASP A 116 -9.12 2.36 -12.51
C ASP A 116 -10.36 2.46 -13.43
N GLU A 117 -11.05 1.35 -13.72
CA GLU A 117 -12.26 1.28 -14.56
C GLU A 117 -13.28 2.36 -14.18
N SER A 118 -13.50 2.53 -12.88
CA SER A 118 -14.49 3.49 -12.36
C SER A 118 -14.07 4.94 -12.55
N GLU A 119 -12.79 5.24 -12.38
CA GLU A 119 -12.24 6.58 -12.62
C GLU A 119 -12.35 6.97 -14.11
N ILE A 120 -12.10 6.00 -15.01
CA ILE A 120 -12.25 6.17 -16.46
C ILE A 120 -13.69 6.55 -16.81
N ILE A 121 -14.69 5.86 -16.24
CA ILE A 121 -16.10 6.13 -16.51
C ILE A 121 -16.49 7.52 -16.00
N VAL A 122 -16.10 7.89 -14.79
CA VAL A 122 -16.41 9.21 -14.21
C VAL A 122 -15.81 10.32 -15.07
N LYS A 123 -14.53 10.20 -15.49
CA LYS A 123 -13.86 11.22 -16.30
C LYS A 123 -14.44 11.33 -17.72
N LYS A 124 -14.89 10.24 -18.33
CA LYS A 124 -15.46 10.26 -19.69
C LYS A 124 -16.93 10.62 -19.75
N HIS A 125 -17.73 10.17 -18.77
CA HIS A 125 -19.18 10.16 -18.86
C HIS A 125 -19.90 10.75 -17.64
N GLY A 126 -19.16 11.25 -16.65
CA GLY A 126 -19.70 11.87 -15.46
C GLY A 126 -20.24 10.90 -14.40
N LEU A 127 -20.63 11.45 -13.25
CA LEU A 127 -21.05 10.71 -12.07
C LEU A 127 -22.37 9.94 -12.25
N ASP A 128 -23.33 10.49 -13.00
CA ASP A 128 -24.62 9.83 -13.23
C ASP A 128 -24.47 8.53 -14.04
N THR A 129 -23.54 8.53 -14.99
CA THR A 129 -23.23 7.33 -15.78
C THR A 129 -22.50 6.30 -14.91
N PHE A 130 -21.61 6.75 -14.03
CA PHE A 130 -20.96 5.89 -13.05
C PHE A 130 -21.98 5.18 -12.14
N PHE A 131 -22.94 5.90 -11.55
CA PHE A 131 -23.94 5.26 -10.68
C PHE A 131 -24.83 4.25 -11.41
N ARG A 132 -25.20 4.54 -12.66
CA ARG A 132 -25.95 3.57 -13.49
C ARG A 132 -25.12 2.33 -13.78
N HIS A 133 -23.85 2.53 -14.15
CA HIS A 133 -22.91 1.44 -14.39
C HIS A 133 -22.71 0.56 -13.15
N GLU A 134 -22.49 1.16 -11.98
CA GLU A 134 -22.31 0.39 -10.73
C GLU A 134 -23.55 -0.42 -10.36
N LYS A 135 -24.75 0.11 -10.62
CA LYS A 135 -26.02 -0.60 -10.39
C LYS A 135 -26.23 -1.75 -11.37
N GLU A 136 -25.93 -1.54 -12.65
CA GLU A 136 -26.07 -2.55 -13.70
C GLU A 136 -25.06 -3.70 -13.52
N PHE A 137 -23.82 -3.37 -13.17
CA PHE A 137 -22.72 -4.30 -13.00
C PHE A 137 -22.49 -4.73 -11.54
N GLU A 138 -23.46 -4.53 -10.66
CA GLU A 138 -23.33 -4.80 -9.21
C GLU A 138 -22.85 -6.23 -8.90
N ASN A 139 -23.28 -7.21 -9.71
CA ASN A 139 -22.92 -8.63 -9.56
C ASN A 139 -21.68 -9.05 -10.37
N LYS A 140 -21.10 -8.13 -11.16
CA LYS A 140 -19.87 -8.37 -11.91
C LYS A 140 -18.69 -7.85 -11.09
N PRO A 141 -17.73 -8.72 -10.68
CA PRO A 141 -16.56 -8.29 -9.93
C PRO A 141 -15.81 -7.14 -10.63
N LEU A 142 -15.29 -6.20 -9.84
CA LEU A 142 -14.35 -5.20 -10.34
C LEU A 142 -13.06 -5.89 -10.81
N ALA A 143 -12.40 -5.33 -11.82
CA ALA A 143 -11.09 -5.83 -12.21
C ALA A 143 -10.05 -5.54 -11.11
N GLN A 144 -9.01 -6.37 -11.06
CA GLN A 144 -8.00 -6.30 -10.00
C GLN A 144 -7.06 -5.12 -10.16
N GLY A 145 -6.75 -4.46 -9.05
CA GLY A 145 -5.71 -3.45 -8.93
C GLY A 145 -4.34 -4.05 -8.55
N PRO A 146 -3.29 -3.22 -8.52
CA PRO A 146 -1.91 -3.67 -8.30
C PRO A 146 -1.66 -4.27 -6.91
N LEU A 147 -2.40 -3.85 -5.87
CA LEU A 147 -2.17 -4.29 -4.49
C LEU A 147 -3.07 -5.47 -4.06
N LYS A 148 -3.90 -6.02 -4.96
CA LYS A 148 -4.75 -7.18 -4.65
C LYS A 148 -3.95 -8.37 -4.12
N CYS A 149 -2.84 -8.71 -4.78
CA CYS A 149 -2.01 -9.86 -4.39
C CYS A 149 -1.40 -9.70 -2.98
N PHE A 150 -1.10 -8.47 -2.57
CA PHE A 150 -0.64 -8.18 -1.22
C PHE A 150 -1.77 -8.40 -0.20
N LEU A 151 -2.99 -7.92 -0.48
CA LEU A 151 -4.16 -8.18 0.37
C LEU A 151 -4.47 -9.68 0.46
N GLU A 152 -4.33 -10.44 -0.63
CA GLU A 152 -4.49 -11.90 -0.63
C GLU A 152 -3.49 -12.59 0.29
N THR A 153 -2.25 -12.09 0.31
CA THR A 153 -1.18 -12.59 1.18
C THR A 153 -1.49 -12.30 2.65
N LEU A 154 -1.93 -11.08 2.98
CA LEU A 154 -2.38 -10.72 4.34
C LEU A 154 -3.58 -11.58 4.76
N GLY A 155 -4.57 -11.76 3.89
CA GLY A 155 -5.73 -12.60 4.15
C GLY A 155 -5.37 -14.07 4.38
N LYS A 156 -4.35 -14.60 3.68
CA LYS A 156 -3.80 -15.94 3.94
C LYS A 156 -3.25 -16.06 5.35
N LEU A 157 -2.51 -15.07 5.83
CA LEU A 157 -1.97 -15.06 7.19
C LEU A 157 -3.07 -14.86 8.24
N GLN A 158 -4.05 -13.98 7.99
CA GLN A 158 -5.22 -13.82 8.86
C GLN A 158 -5.98 -15.14 9.05
N ARG A 159 -6.20 -15.89 7.96
CA ARG A 159 -6.87 -17.21 8.01
C ARG A 159 -6.18 -18.22 8.92
N LYS A 160 -4.84 -18.17 9.08
CA LYS A 160 -4.13 -19.02 10.04
C LYS A 160 -4.58 -18.76 11.47
N PHE A 161 -4.74 -17.50 11.85
CA PHE A 161 -5.27 -17.14 13.17
C PHE A 161 -6.73 -17.56 13.31
N TYR A 162 -7.52 -17.44 12.25
CA TYR A 162 -8.96 -17.77 12.28
C TYR A 162 -9.17 -19.27 12.54
N THR A 163 -8.39 -20.13 11.88
CA THR A 163 -8.43 -21.60 12.08
C THR A 163 -8.07 -22.01 13.51
N LYS A 164 -7.35 -21.17 14.26
CA LYS A 164 -7.03 -21.37 15.67
C LYS A 164 -7.99 -20.65 16.62
N ASN A 165 -9.17 -20.24 16.14
CA ASN A 165 -10.18 -19.48 16.89
C ASN A 165 -9.69 -18.11 17.41
N GLN A 166 -8.63 -17.54 16.80
CA GLN A 166 -8.07 -16.22 17.16
C GLN A 166 -8.52 -15.12 16.19
N ARG A 167 -9.76 -15.20 15.69
CA ARG A 167 -10.28 -14.20 14.75
C ARG A 167 -10.36 -12.80 15.37
N ILE A 168 -10.94 -12.69 16.56
CA ILE A 168 -11.11 -11.41 17.27
C ILE A 168 -9.75 -10.83 17.71
N SER A 169 -8.84 -11.71 18.14
CA SER A 169 -7.51 -11.31 18.59
C SER A 169 -6.46 -11.35 17.47
N CYS A 170 -6.86 -11.38 16.19
CA CYS A 170 -5.89 -11.45 15.09
C CYS A 170 -4.97 -10.22 15.13
N PRO A 171 -3.63 -10.40 15.06
CA PRO A 171 -2.69 -9.28 15.11
C PRO A 171 -2.55 -8.57 13.76
N ILE A 172 -3.24 -9.00 12.70
CA ILE A 172 -3.27 -8.34 11.40
C ILE A 172 -4.69 -7.81 11.20
N ARG A 173 -4.81 -6.51 10.90
CA ARG A 173 -6.09 -5.86 10.65
C ARG A 173 -6.05 -5.06 9.36
N THR A 174 -6.98 -5.32 8.47
CA THR A 174 -7.05 -4.71 7.14
C THR A 174 -8.24 -3.77 7.03
N TYR A 175 -8.02 -2.60 6.42
CA TYR A 175 -9.01 -1.55 6.28
C TYR A 175 -9.18 -1.17 4.81
N LEU A 176 -10.42 -1.11 4.34
CA LEU A 176 -10.76 -0.45 3.09
C LEU A 176 -11.24 0.98 3.41
N VAL A 177 -10.57 2.00 2.88
CA VAL A 177 -10.91 3.42 3.06
C VAL A 177 -11.14 4.04 1.69
N THR A 178 -12.40 4.08 1.24
CA THR A 178 -12.74 4.45 -0.13
C THR A 178 -13.60 5.72 -0.19
N ALA A 179 -13.36 6.54 -1.21
CA ALA A 179 -14.19 7.70 -1.54
C ALA A 179 -15.59 7.30 -2.09
N ARG A 180 -15.81 6.03 -2.45
CA ARG A 180 -17.10 5.54 -2.93
C ARG A 180 -18.21 5.73 -1.88
N SER A 181 -19.43 5.95 -2.37
CA SER A 181 -20.63 5.94 -1.52
C SER A 181 -21.09 4.50 -1.28
N ALA A 182 -21.39 4.18 -0.02
CA ALA A 182 -21.94 2.88 0.36
C ALA A 182 -23.25 2.57 -0.37
N ALA A 183 -24.12 3.57 -0.50
CA ALA A 183 -25.48 3.41 -1.01
C ALA A 183 -25.55 3.13 -2.51
N SER A 184 -24.61 3.67 -3.30
CA SER A 184 -24.67 3.60 -4.77
C SER A 184 -23.58 2.73 -5.40
N ALA A 185 -22.42 2.60 -4.76
CA ALA A 185 -21.26 1.88 -5.31
C ALA A 185 -20.60 0.90 -4.32
N GLY A 186 -21.13 0.76 -3.11
CA GLY A 186 -20.56 -0.09 -2.08
C GLY A 186 -20.86 -1.59 -2.26
N ALA A 187 -22.03 -1.93 -2.79
CA ALA A 187 -22.44 -3.32 -2.95
C ALA A 187 -21.49 -4.11 -3.88
N ARG A 188 -21.13 -3.54 -5.04
CA ARG A 188 -20.19 -4.15 -6.01
C ARG A 188 -18.81 -4.39 -5.39
N VAL A 189 -18.30 -3.42 -4.62
CA VAL A 189 -17.02 -3.52 -3.89
C VAL A 189 -17.03 -4.69 -2.93
N LEU A 190 -18.03 -4.78 -2.05
CA LEU A 190 -18.13 -5.84 -1.05
C LEU A 190 -18.34 -7.22 -1.70
N LYS A 191 -19.13 -7.29 -2.78
CA LYS A 191 -19.32 -8.52 -3.56
C LYS A 191 -18.03 -8.97 -4.26
N THR A 192 -17.22 -8.02 -4.74
CA THR A 192 -15.91 -8.29 -5.36
C THR A 192 -14.93 -8.87 -4.33
N LEU A 193 -14.78 -8.25 -3.16
CA LEU A 193 -13.92 -8.77 -2.10
C LEU A 193 -14.35 -10.19 -1.69
N ARG A 194 -15.65 -10.41 -1.55
CA ARG A 194 -16.21 -11.74 -1.25
C ARG A 194 -15.92 -12.77 -2.33
N SER A 195 -16.05 -12.42 -3.62
CA SER A 195 -15.77 -13.36 -4.71
C SER A 195 -14.30 -13.74 -4.80
N TRP A 196 -13.40 -12.87 -4.35
CA TRP A 196 -11.97 -13.18 -4.18
C TRP A 196 -11.66 -13.97 -2.90
N GLY A 197 -12.66 -14.23 -2.04
CA GLY A 197 -12.44 -14.87 -0.74
C GLY A 197 -11.62 -14.00 0.21
N LEU A 198 -11.68 -12.67 0.04
CA LEU A 198 -11.02 -11.68 0.88
C LEU A 198 -12.03 -11.01 1.80
N GLU A 199 -11.65 -10.94 3.07
CA GLU A 199 -12.41 -10.28 4.12
C GLU A 199 -11.55 -9.14 4.64
N VAL A 200 -12.03 -7.90 4.47
CA VAL A 200 -11.46 -6.75 5.18
C VAL A 200 -12.12 -6.65 6.54
N ASP A 201 -11.36 -6.34 7.58
CA ASP A 201 -11.89 -6.24 8.93
C ASP A 201 -12.83 -5.04 9.06
N GLU A 202 -12.50 -3.93 8.40
CA GLU A 202 -13.30 -2.71 8.38
C GLU A 202 -13.35 -2.09 6.98
N ALA A 203 -14.55 -1.70 6.54
CA ALA A 203 -14.77 -1.02 5.27
C ALA A 203 -15.46 0.32 5.51
N LEU A 204 -14.78 1.41 5.16
CA LEU A 204 -15.19 2.78 5.38
C LEU A 204 -15.48 3.43 4.02
N PHE A 205 -16.75 3.74 3.79
CA PHE A 205 -17.25 4.39 2.57
C PHE A 205 -17.52 5.86 2.85
N LEU A 206 -16.75 6.73 2.21
CA LEU A 206 -16.71 8.15 2.54
C LEU A 206 -17.63 9.03 1.69
N ALA A 207 -18.13 8.52 0.56
CA ALA A 207 -18.93 9.31 -0.38
C ALA A 207 -18.30 10.68 -0.72
N GLY A 208 -16.98 10.72 -0.89
CA GLY A 208 -16.20 11.93 -1.19
C GLY A 208 -15.71 12.74 0.02
N ALA A 209 -16.06 12.35 1.26
CA ALA A 209 -15.50 12.98 2.46
C ALA A 209 -13.98 12.74 2.58
N PRO A 210 -13.21 13.64 3.23
CA PRO A 210 -11.77 13.48 3.38
C PRO A 210 -11.41 12.23 4.20
N LYS A 211 -10.37 11.51 3.77
CA LYS A 211 -9.88 10.27 4.42
C LYS A 211 -9.15 10.55 5.75
N GLY A 212 -8.49 11.71 5.84
CA GLY A 212 -7.60 12.09 6.94
C GLY A 212 -8.16 11.84 8.35
N PRO A 213 -9.33 12.38 8.73
CA PRO A 213 -9.89 12.20 10.08
C PRO A 213 -10.11 10.73 10.47
N LEU A 214 -10.46 9.86 9.51
CA LEU A 214 -10.60 8.43 9.78
C LEU A 214 -9.25 7.74 9.89
N LEU A 215 -8.27 8.12 9.08
CA LEU A 215 -6.91 7.59 9.18
C LEU A 215 -6.28 7.94 10.54
N GLN A 216 -6.52 9.14 11.06
CA GLN A 216 -6.09 9.54 12.41
C GLN A 216 -6.74 8.68 13.52
N LYS A 217 -7.99 8.24 13.33
CA LYS A 217 -8.67 7.32 14.25
C LYS A 217 -8.13 5.89 14.12
N ILE A 218 -7.92 5.41 12.90
CA ILE A 218 -7.45 4.05 12.62
C ILE A 218 -5.99 3.88 13.07
N LYS A 219 -5.17 4.92 12.90
CA LYS A 219 -3.71 4.90 13.08
C LYS A 219 -3.08 3.70 12.37
N PRO A 220 -3.23 3.59 11.04
CA PRO A 220 -2.64 2.48 10.30
C PRO A 220 -1.11 2.60 10.33
N HIS A 221 -0.43 1.45 10.29
CA HIS A 221 1.03 1.42 10.12
C HIS A 221 1.42 1.88 8.72
N ILE A 222 0.54 1.65 7.76
CA ILE A 222 0.68 2.13 6.39
C ILE A 222 -0.69 2.27 5.73
N PHE A 223 -0.87 3.36 5.01
CA PHE A 223 -2.03 3.63 4.16
C PHE A 223 -1.60 3.70 2.69
N PHE A 224 -2.32 3.02 1.80
CA PHE A 224 -2.04 3.02 0.36
C PHE A 224 -3.13 3.78 -0.41
N ASP A 225 -2.72 4.70 -1.28
CA ASP A 225 -3.61 5.50 -2.13
C ASP A 225 -2.92 5.81 -3.47
N ASP A 226 -3.69 5.92 -4.55
CA ASP A 226 -3.16 6.28 -5.87
C ASP A 226 -3.06 7.80 -6.09
N GLN A 227 -3.73 8.62 -5.26
CA GLN A 227 -3.79 10.06 -5.44
C GLN A 227 -2.89 10.79 -4.46
N MET A 228 -1.96 11.61 -4.97
CA MET A 228 -1.05 12.40 -4.14
C MET A 228 -1.77 13.33 -3.15
N PHE A 229 -2.92 13.88 -3.51
CA PHE A 229 -3.73 14.70 -2.61
C PHE A 229 -4.18 13.93 -1.34
N HIS A 230 -4.50 12.64 -1.47
CA HIS A 230 -4.85 11.80 -0.32
C HIS A 230 -3.62 11.41 0.50
N ILE A 231 -2.47 11.22 -0.15
CA ILE A 231 -1.19 10.97 0.52
C ILE A 231 -0.79 12.18 1.37
N GLU A 232 -0.77 13.37 0.78
CA GLU A 232 -0.42 14.63 1.47
C GLU A 232 -1.36 14.88 2.67
N GLY A 233 -2.68 14.79 2.46
CA GLY A 233 -3.65 14.98 3.55
C GLY A 233 -3.58 13.92 4.65
N ALA A 234 -3.11 12.71 4.36
CA ALA A 234 -2.84 11.69 5.38
C ALA A 234 -1.56 12.03 6.17
N GLN A 235 -0.50 12.48 5.48
CA GLN A 235 0.77 12.86 6.10
C GLN A 235 0.65 14.09 7.00
N GLU A 236 -0.15 15.08 6.61
CA GLU A 236 -0.45 16.27 7.44
C GLU A 236 -1.04 15.90 8.81
N LEU A 237 -1.72 14.77 8.90
CA LEU A 237 -2.30 14.24 10.14
C LEU A 237 -1.42 13.16 10.79
N GLY A 238 -0.17 13.04 10.35
CA GLY A 238 0.83 12.11 10.87
C GLY A 238 0.58 10.64 10.50
N THR A 239 -0.19 10.36 9.44
CA THR A 239 -0.37 8.99 8.95
C THR A 239 0.73 8.65 7.95
N ILE A 240 1.40 7.50 8.14
CA ILE A 240 2.34 6.96 7.17
C ILE A 240 1.55 6.51 5.93
N ALA A 241 1.76 7.22 4.82
CA ALA A 241 1.07 6.96 3.56
C ALA A 241 2.07 6.63 2.44
N ALA A 242 1.65 5.75 1.54
CA ALA A 242 2.43 5.28 0.42
C ALA A 242 1.64 5.40 -0.89
N HIS A 243 2.23 6.06 -1.87
CA HIS A 243 1.61 6.35 -3.16
C HIS A 243 1.71 5.16 -4.10
N VAL A 244 0.60 4.73 -4.68
CA VAL A 244 0.55 3.70 -5.71
C VAL A 244 0.46 4.38 -7.08
N PRO A 245 1.54 4.47 -7.87
CA PRO A 245 1.52 5.15 -9.16
C PRO A 245 0.84 4.29 -10.24
N TYR A 246 -0.46 4.06 -10.09
CA TYR A 246 -1.30 3.26 -10.98
C TYR A 246 -2.52 4.04 -11.46
N GLY A 247 -3.05 3.64 -12.61
CA GLY A 247 -4.28 4.17 -13.17
C GLY A 247 -4.14 5.47 -13.98
N ILE A 248 -5.23 5.88 -14.64
CA ILE A 248 -5.27 7.09 -15.45
C ILE A 248 -5.05 8.37 -14.64
N GLY A 249 -5.31 8.38 -13.33
CA GLY A 249 -5.04 9.50 -12.42
C GLY A 249 -3.61 10.05 -12.54
N GLN A 250 -2.64 9.17 -12.79
CA GLN A 250 -1.23 9.54 -12.92
C GLN A 250 -0.92 10.36 -14.18
N LYS A 251 -1.69 10.19 -15.27
CA LYS A 251 -1.44 10.88 -16.54
C LYS A 251 -1.78 12.36 -16.50
N TYR A 252 -2.70 12.76 -15.62
CA TYR A 252 -3.19 14.14 -15.52
C TYR A 252 -2.45 14.98 -14.48
N HIS A 253 -1.70 14.35 -13.56
CA HIS A 253 -0.83 15.05 -12.60
C HIS A 253 0.53 15.49 -13.18
N LYS A 254 0.90 15.05 -14.40
CA LYS A 254 2.11 15.50 -15.11
C LYS A 254 2.13 16.98 -15.53
N GLY A 255 1.17 17.79 -15.05
CA GLY A 255 1.06 19.22 -15.33
C GLY A 255 1.84 20.16 -14.39
N LYS A 256 2.58 19.64 -13.40
CA LYS A 256 3.53 20.45 -12.59
C LYS A 256 4.93 19.84 -12.64
N HIS A 257 5.68 20.15 -13.70
CA HIS A 257 7.13 20.14 -13.65
C HIS A 257 7.54 21.37 -12.80
N ILE A 258 8.08 21.15 -11.60
CA ILE A 258 8.92 22.16 -10.95
C ILE A 258 10.33 21.86 -11.44
N ASP A 259 10.77 22.56 -12.50
CA ASP A 259 12.19 22.65 -12.82
C ASP A 259 12.85 23.50 -11.74
N THR A 260 13.60 22.87 -10.84
CA THR A 260 14.63 23.57 -10.07
C THR A 260 15.92 23.55 -10.88
N SER A 261 15.98 24.39 -11.89
CA SER A 261 17.23 24.82 -12.51
C SER A 261 17.05 26.26 -12.97
N ASP A 262 17.34 27.20 -12.08
CA ASP A 262 17.87 28.54 -12.41
C ASP A 262 17.93 29.39 -11.13
N THR A 263 18.99 29.23 -10.35
CA THR A 263 19.49 30.29 -9.45
C THR A 263 20.97 30.09 -9.16
N GLU A 264 21.77 29.94 -10.22
CA GLU A 264 23.21 30.22 -10.15
C GLU A 264 23.64 30.97 -11.42
N LYS A 265 23.36 32.27 -11.45
CA LYS A 265 24.12 33.27 -12.24
C LYS A 265 23.66 34.67 -11.85
N ASN A 266 24.64 35.53 -11.60
CA ASN A 266 24.58 36.93 -11.15
C ASN A 266 24.42 37.00 -9.62
N GLU A 267 25.45 37.36 -8.84
CA GLU A 267 26.18 38.62 -8.94
C GLU A 267 27.67 38.47 -8.61
N LYS A 268 28.53 38.91 -9.55
CA LYS A 268 29.79 39.57 -9.25
C LYS A 268 29.60 41.03 -9.67
N ILE A 269 29.72 41.95 -8.72
CA ILE A 269 30.59 43.15 -8.70
C ILE A 269 30.58 43.63 -7.24
#